data_AF-A0AAE7J2Y0-F1
#
_entry.id   AF-A0AAE7J2Y0-F1
#
_cell.length_a   1.000
_cell.length_b   1.000
_cell.length_c   1.000
_cell.angle_alpha   90.00
_cell.angle_beta   90.00
_cell.angle_gamma   90.00
#
_symmetry.space_group_name_H-M   'P 1'
#
loop_
_entity.id
_entity.type
_entity.pdbx_description
1 polymer ?
#
loop_
_entity_poly.entity_id
_entity_poly.type
_entity_poly.pdbx_seq_one_letter_code
_entity_poly.pdbx_strand_id
1 'polypeptide(L)'
;MITTPLHQQKQKLRITYRVLWPNETSRVFISDASRADAQLQVERWQAWRSFTRSQWFPAPLTADQMQEQVEADLRQSHPRALDLVVERIEMVRR
;
A
#
# COMPACT_ATOMS: atom_id res chain seq x y z
N MET A 1 40.80 11.20 -16.39
CA MET A 1 39.44 11.23 -15.79
C MET A 1 39.18 9.85 -15.22
N ILE A 2 39.18 9.70 -13.90
CA ILE A 2 38.91 8.43 -13.22
C ILE A 2 37.47 8.53 -12.73
N THR A 3 36.54 7.84 -13.40
CA THR A 3 35.18 7.67 -12.92
C THR A 3 35.19 6.56 -11.87
N THR A 4 35.36 6.94 -10.60
CA THR A 4 35.17 6.04 -9.47
C THR A 4 33.74 5.48 -9.55
N PRO A 5 33.52 4.16 -9.50
CA PRO A 5 32.17 3.62 -9.45
C PRO A 5 31.55 4.06 -8.12
N LEU A 6 30.55 4.95 -8.18
CA LEU A 6 29.69 5.26 -7.04
C LEU A 6 29.11 3.94 -6.56
N HIS A 7 29.58 3.48 -5.39
CA HIS A 7 29.02 2.32 -4.72
C HIS A 7 27.55 2.65 -4.48
N GLN A 8 26.66 2.06 -5.28
CA GLN A 8 25.24 2.40 -5.29
C GLN A 8 24.67 1.94 -3.95
N GLN A 9 24.61 2.87 -2.99
CA GLN A 9 24.19 2.59 -1.63
C GLN A 9 22.74 2.12 -1.68
N LYS A 10 22.43 1.00 -1.02
CA LYS A 10 21.05 0.51 -0.94
C LYS A 10 20.47 0.87 0.41
N GLN A 11 19.19 1.23 0.43
CA GLN A 11 18.44 1.50 1.64
C GLN A 11 17.30 0.49 1.77
N LYS A 12 17.07 0.00 2.98
CA LYS A 12 15.94 -0.89 3.26
C LYS A 12 14.73 -0.04 3.63
N LEU A 13 13.64 -0.20 2.90
CA LEU A 13 12.38 0.46 3.18
C LEU A 13 11.37 -0.55 3.72
N ARG A 14 10.55 -0.12 4.67
CA ARG A 14 9.31 -0.77 5.08
C ARG A 14 8.15 0.05 4.53
N ILE A 15 7.29 -0.59 3.76
CA ILE A 15 6.21 0.06 3.03
C ILE A 15 4.91 -0.54 3.55
N THR A 16 4.00 0.33 3.98
CA THR A 16 2.61 -0.02 4.29
C THR A 16 1.71 0.54 3.21
N TYR A 17 0.88 -0.31 2.61
CA TYR A 17 0.05 0.05 1.47
C TYR A 17 -1.27 -0.73 1.50
N ARG A 18 -2.25 -0.20 0.78
CA ARG A 18 -3.56 -0.82 0.60
C ARG A 18 -3.83 -1.13 -0.84
N VAL A 19 -4.52 -2.25 -1.08
CA VAL A 19 -4.89 -2.71 -2.42
C VAL A 19 -6.37 -2.99 -2.47
N LEU A 20 -7.05 -2.44 -3.46
CA LEU A 20 -8.42 -2.76 -3.79
C LEU A 20 -8.42 -3.81 -4.91
N TRP A 21 -8.97 -4.99 -4.63
CA TRP A 21 -9.08 -6.06 -5.62
C TRP A 21 -10.48 -6.11 -6.23
N PRO A 22 -10.61 -6.59 -7.48
CA PRO A 22 -11.90 -6.88 -8.06
C PRO A 22 -12.67 -7.86 -7.18
N ASN A 23 -13.91 -7.53 -6.84
CA ASN A 23 -14.82 -8.33 -6.03
C ASN A 23 -14.44 -8.50 -4.55
N GLU A 24 -13.41 -7.80 -4.07
CA GLU A 24 -13.09 -7.78 -2.64
C GLU A 24 -14.10 -6.89 -1.93
N THR A 25 -14.93 -7.50 -1.08
CA THR A 25 -16.00 -6.81 -0.36
C THR A 25 -16.04 -7.22 1.11
N SER A 26 -16.39 -6.26 1.96
CA SER A 26 -16.63 -6.47 3.40
C SER A 26 -18.10 -6.31 3.70
N ARG A 27 -18.57 -7.06 4.71
CA ARG A 27 -19.95 -6.96 5.20
C ARG A 27 -20.01 -5.84 6.23
N VAL A 28 -20.83 -4.83 5.96
CA VAL A 28 -21.08 -3.71 6.86
C VAL A 28 -22.44 -3.92 7.50
N PHE A 29 -22.48 -3.90 8.83
CA PHE A 29 -23.73 -3.95 9.60
C PHE A 29 -24.17 -2.53 9.91
N ILE A 30 -25.34 -2.14 9.41
CA ILE A 30 -25.91 -0.81 9.66
C ILE A 30 -26.89 -0.96 10.83
N SER A 31 -26.51 -0.40 11.97
CA SER A 31 -27.42 -0.25 13.12
C SER A 31 -28.06 1.12 13.08
N ASP A 32 -29.36 1.18 12.76
CA ASP A 32 -30.17 2.38 12.89
C ASP A 32 -30.82 2.38 14.28
N ALA A 33 -30.41 3.33 15.14
CA ALA A 33 -30.91 3.45 16.52
C ALA A 33 -32.40 3.85 16.60
N SER A 34 -33.02 4.24 15.48
CA SER A 34 -34.44 4.61 15.42
C SER A 34 -35.37 3.42 15.15
N ARG A 35 -34.85 2.23 14.79
CA ARG A 35 -35.66 1.06 14.47
C ARG A 35 -35.83 0.14 15.68
N ALA A 36 -37.05 0.11 16.22
CA ALA A 36 -37.43 -0.76 17.34
C ALA A 36 -37.47 -2.26 16.99
N ASP A 37 -37.51 -2.61 15.69
CA ASP A 37 -37.35 -3.97 15.17
C ASP A 37 -35.97 -4.10 14.51
N ALA A 38 -35.02 -4.68 15.23
CA ALA A 38 -33.61 -4.74 14.84
C ALA A 38 -33.34 -5.82 13.77
N GLN A 39 -33.91 -5.66 12.57
CA GLN A 39 -33.31 -6.29 11.39
C GLN A 39 -32.09 -5.49 10.97
N LEU A 40 -30.92 -5.95 11.41
CA LEU A 40 -29.62 -5.44 10.96
C LEU A 40 -29.53 -5.61 9.44
N GLN A 41 -29.54 -4.49 8.72
CA GLN A 41 -29.28 -4.51 7.29
C GLN A 41 -27.78 -4.78 7.08
N VAL A 42 -27.48 -5.77 6.26
CA VAL A 42 -26.10 -6.15 5.91
C VAL A 42 -25.83 -5.70 4.49
N GLU A 43 -24.98 -4.70 4.34
CA GLU A 43 -24.51 -4.24 3.03
C GLU A 43 -23.14 -4.83 2.69
N ARG A 44 -22.84 -4.91 1.40
CA ARG A 44 -21.51 -5.31 0.90
C ARG A 44 -20.82 -4.11 0.29
N TRP A 45 -19.77 -3.64 0.94
CA TRP A 45 -18.98 -2.51 0.45
C TRP A 45 -17.63 -2.99 -0.05
N GLN A 46 -17.01 -2.25 -0.96
CA GLN A 46 -15.64 -2.53 -1.41
C GLN A 46 -14.68 -2.55 -0.22
N ALA A 47 -13.80 -3.55 -0.18
CA ALA A 47 -12.87 -3.72 0.92
C ALA A 47 -11.42 -3.60 0.44
N TRP A 48 -10.70 -2.70 1.10
CA TRP A 48 -9.27 -2.52 0.92
C TRP A 48 -8.51 -3.51 1.79
N ARG A 49 -7.56 -4.23 1.19
CA ARG A 49 -6.64 -5.10 1.92
C ARG A 49 -5.36 -4.36 2.25
N SER A 50 -4.95 -4.40 3.51
CA SER A 50 -3.73 -3.74 4.00
C SER A 50 -2.57 -4.71 3.99
N PHE A 51 -1.40 -4.22 3.57
CA PHE A 51 -0.16 -4.99 3.47
C PHE A 51 1.00 -4.18 4.03
N THR A 52 1.99 -4.89 4.55
CA THR A 52 3.28 -4.32 4.91
C THR A 52 4.39 -5.19 4.33
N ARG A 53 5.30 -4.59 3.57
CA ARG A 53 6.46 -5.27 2.96
C ARG A 53 7.74 -4.54 3.32
N SER A 54 8.85 -5.26 3.40
CA SER A 54 10.18 -4.65 3.48
C SER A 54 11.04 -5.06 2.30
N GLN A 55 11.70 -4.11 1.64
CA GLN A 55 12.55 -4.39 0.48
C GLN A 55 13.69 -3.38 0.36
N TRP A 56 14.68 -3.71 -0.45
CA TRP A 56 15.83 -2.85 -0.71
C TRP A 56 15.58 -1.99 -1.96
N PHE A 57 15.85 -0.69 -1.84
CA PHE A 57 15.82 0.26 -2.95
C PHE A 57 17.20 0.86 -3.19
N PRO A 58 17.49 1.32 -4.41
CA PRO A 58 18.66 2.15 -4.66
C PRO A 58 18.57 3.44 -3.83
N ALA A 59 19.73 3.99 -3.49
CA ALA A 59 19.90 5.28 -2.83
C ALA A 59 21.13 6.00 -3.43
N PRO A 60 21.21 7.34 -3.32
CA PRO A 60 20.20 8.22 -2.72
C PRO A 60 19.00 8.43 -3.66
N LEU A 61 17.78 8.43 -3.10
CA LEU A 61 16.56 8.85 -3.79
C LEU A 61 15.97 10.04 -3.03
N THR A 62 15.41 11.00 -3.75
CA THR A 62 14.53 12.01 -3.14
C THR A 62 13.24 11.34 -2.63
N ALA A 63 12.46 12.04 -1.81
CA ALA A 63 11.17 11.53 -1.33
C ALA A 63 10.23 11.20 -2.51
N ASP A 64 10.18 12.06 -3.52
CA ASP A 64 9.34 11.87 -4.71
C ASP A 64 9.78 10.67 -5.54
N GLN A 65 11.10 10.54 -5.80
CA GLN A 65 11.65 9.39 -6.51
C GLN A 65 11.40 8.08 -5.76
N MET A 66 11.46 8.12 -4.44
CA MET A 66 11.14 6.96 -3.59
C MET A 66 9.67 6.57 -3.72
N GLN A 67 8.76 7.54 -3.65
CA GLN A 67 7.33 7.32 -3.81
C GLN A 67 7.01 6.72 -5.19
N GLU A 68 7.50 7.33 -6.27
CA GLU A 68 7.28 6.86 -7.64
C GLU A 68 7.78 5.42 -7.84
N GLN A 69 8.98 5.12 -7.35
CA GLN A 69 9.57 3.79 -7.53
C GLN A 69 8.83 2.73 -6.69
N VAL A 70 8.39 3.09 -5.48
CA VAL A 70 7.55 2.22 -4.65
C VAL A 70 6.22 1.95 -5.35
N GLU A 71 5.53 2.97 -5.85
CA GLU A 71 4.26 2.81 -6.55
C GLU A 71 4.40 1.96 -7.80
N ALA A 72 5.46 2.14 -8.58
CA ALA A 72 5.74 1.34 -9.77
C ALA A 72 5.94 -0.15 -9.43
N ASP A 73 6.77 -0.45 -8.42
CA ASP A 73 7.00 -1.83 -7.94
C ASP A 73 5.71 -2.47 -7.41
N LEU A 74 4.90 -1.70 -6.68
CA LEU A 74 3.63 -2.17 -6.13
C LEU A 74 2.57 -2.44 -7.20
N ARG A 75 2.45 -1.57 -8.22
CA ARG A 75 1.58 -1.79 -9.38
C ARG A 75 1.99 -3.03 -10.17
N GLN A 76 3.30 -3.24 -10.36
CA GLN A 76 3.81 -4.46 -11.00
C GLN A 76 3.51 -5.72 -10.18
N SER A 77 3.58 -5.63 -8.85
CA SER A 77 3.30 -6.76 -7.95
C SER A 77 1.81 -7.08 -7.84
N HIS A 78 0.91 -6.13 -8.14
CA HIS A 78 -0.55 -6.29 -8.05
C HIS A 78 -1.23 -5.91 -9.37
N PRO A 79 -0.95 -6.64 -10.48
CA PRO A 79 -1.38 -6.25 -11.82
C PRO A 79 -2.90 -6.29 -12.04
N ARG A 80 -3.65 -6.90 -11.12
CA ARG A 80 -5.12 -6.98 -11.16
C ARG A 80 -5.79 -6.09 -10.12
N ALA A 81 -5.03 -5.29 -9.36
CA ALA A 81 -5.61 -4.33 -8.45
C ALA A 81 -6.43 -3.31 -9.24
N LEU A 82 -7.63 -2.99 -8.75
CA LEU A 82 -8.41 -1.87 -9.26
C LEU A 82 -7.77 -0.54 -8.84
N ASP A 83 -7.26 -0.49 -7.61
CA ASP A 83 -6.58 0.66 -7.07
C ASP A 83 -5.55 0.25 -6.01
N LEU A 84 -4.57 1.12 -5.78
CA LEU A 84 -3.46 0.93 -4.86
C LEU A 84 -3.04 2.27 -4.24
N VAL A 85 -2.94 2.29 -2.92
CA VAL A 85 -2.50 3.47 -2.16
C VAL A 85 -1.33 3.11 -1.26
N VAL A 86 -0.27 3.91 -1.32
CA VAL A 86 0.83 3.85 -0.36
C VAL A 86 0.45 4.69 0.85
N GLU A 87 0.36 4.07 2.04
CA GLU A 87 0.03 4.77 3.28
C GLU A 87 1.27 5.30 4.00
N ARG A 88 2.37 4.54 3.95
CA ARG A 88 3.60 4.90 4.65
C ARG A 88 4.83 4.25 4.02
N ILE A 89 5.92 5.01 3.94
CA ILE A 89 7.26 4.52 3.64
C ILE A 89 8.19 4.88 4.81
N GLU A 90 8.83 3.88 5.40
CA GLU A 90 9.76 4.04 6.51
C GLU A 90 11.14 3.49 6.10
N MET A 91 12.20 4.26 6.36
CA MET A 91 13.55 3.75 6.22
C MET A 91 13.92 2.89 7.44
N VAL A 92 14.29 1.63 7.20
CA VAL A 92 14.75 0.72 8.24
C VAL A 92 16.25 0.92 8.40
N ARG A 93 16.65 1.72 9.41
CA ARG A 93 18.05 1.80 9.83
C ARG A 93 18.43 0.49 10.53
N ARG A 94 19.54 -0.12 10.11
CA ARG A 94 20.17 -1.21 10.86
C ARG A 94 20.92 -0.64 12.05
#